data_AF-A0A7Y4VK91-F1
#
_entry.id   AF-A0A7Y4VK91-F1
#
_cell.length_a   1.000
_cell.length_b   1.000
_cell.length_c   1.000
_cell.angle_alpha   90.00
_cell.angle_beta   90.00
_cell.angle_gamma   90.00
#
_symmetry.space_group_name_H-M   'P 1'
#
loop_
_entity.id
_entity.type
_entity.pdbx_description
1 polymer ?
#
loop_
_entity_poly.entity_id
_entity_poly.type
_entity_poly.pdbx_seq_one_letter_code
_entity_poly.pdbx_strand_id
1 'polypeptide(L)'
;MRITPLEIRQKAFERVLRGYDKDEVNAYLQSLSQEWERMQDDAKEMKIKYEATEREVAKLREVESSLYKTLKTAEDTGAHVIDQANKTAELILREAQMKADSMLNEAKNKAKNTIEESEFISKQMLVEMEERLKTLGQHYKTLELHKDNLLSDMKRLAAETIDRVDRAKTAARDFDPDQHLALAKRETKKALFPNAEVEREIKNAMALPTQPVVKEVSQPVMASETKVQKSFFDDIQ
;
A
#
# COMPACT_ATOMS: atom_id res chain seq x y z
N MET A 1 -45.50 -85.85 -62.44
CA MET A 1 -46.70 -85.90 -63.30
C MET A 1 -47.77 -85.03 -62.67
N ARG A 2 -48.30 -84.02 -63.38
CA ARG A 2 -49.43 -83.23 -62.90
C ARG A 2 -50.63 -83.59 -63.75
N ILE A 3 -51.52 -84.39 -63.18
CA ILE A 3 -52.82 -84.64 -63.79
C ILE A 3 -53.64 -83.36 -63.62
N THR A 4 -54.19 -82.84 -64.72
CA THR A 4 -55.06 -81.65 -64.69
C THR A 4 -56.53 -82.04 -64.49
N PRO A 5 -57.39 -81.15 -63.95
CA PRO A 5 -58.84 -81.40 -63.90
C PRO A 5 -59.41 -81.80 -65.26
N LEU A 6 -58.91 -81.18 -66.33
CA LEU A 6 -59.29 -81.46 -67.71
C LEU A 6 -58.89 -82.88 -68.13
N GLU A 7 -57.69 -83.33 -67.79
CA GLU A 7 -57.22 -84.69 -68.06
C GLU A 7 -58.02 -85.75 -67.29
N ILE A 8 -58.47 -85.45 -66.07
CA ILE A 8 -59.37 -86.33 -65.30
C ILE A 8 -60.72 -86.48 -66.03
N ARG A 9 -61.28 -85.35 -66.49
CA ARG A 9 -62.59 -85.32 -67.17
C ARG A 9 -62.58 -85.96 -68.55
N GLN A 10 -61.47 -85.89 -69.26
CA GLN A 10 -61.30 -86.45 -70.61
C GLN A 10 -60.73 -87.89 -70.61
N LYS A 11 -60.49 -88.48 -69.44
CA LYS A 11 -59.87 -89.80 -69.34
C LYS A 11 -60.79 -90.87 -69.91
N ALA A 12 -60.35 -91.50 -71.00
CA ALA A 12 -60.98 -92.70 -71.55
C ALA A 12 -60.33 -93.97 -70.98
N PHE A 13 -61.14 -94.98 -70.72
CA PHE A 13 -60.71 -96.32 -70.28
C PHE A 13 -61.07 -97.36 -71.34
N GLU A 14 -60.26 -98.41 -71.44
CA GLU A 14 -60.54 -99.56 -72.31
C GLU A 14 -61.77 -100.34 -71.83
N ARG A 15 -62.54 -100.89 -72.78
CA ARG A 15 -63.75 -101.68 -72.48
C ARG A 15 -63.40 -103.15 -72.35
N VAL A 16 -63.87 -103.80 -71.28
CA VAL A 16 -63.62 -105.21 -70.99
C VAL A 16 -64.94 -105.90 -70.62
N LEU A 17 -65.08 -107.20 -70.94
CA LEU A 17 -66.29 -107.98 -70.66
C LEU A 17 -66.39 -108.24 -69.13
N ARG A 18 -67.27 -107.47 -68.44
CA ARG A 18 -67.42 -107.30 -66.96
C ARG A 18 -66.51 -106.22 -66.35
N GLY A 19 -66.85 -104.95 -66.57
CA GLY A 19 -66.23 -103.78 -65.93
C GLY A 19 -67.23 -102.94 -65.12
N TYR A 20 -66.75 -101.83 -64.54
CA TYR A 20 -67.58 -100.84 -63.85
C TYR A 20 -68.57 -100.15 -64.80
N ASP A 21 -69.68 -99.64 -64.26
CA ASP A 21 -70.63 -98.84 -65.02
C ASP A 21 -69.96 -97.55 -65.52
N LYS A 22 -70.04 -97.34 -66.83
CA LYS A 22 -69.43 -96.19 -67.51
C LYS A 22 -70.02 -94.87 -66.99
N ASP A 23 -71.32 -94.82 -66.73
CA ASP A 23 -72.00 -93.57 -66.37
C ASP A 23 -71.68 -93.18 -64.91
N GLU A 24 -71.59 -94.16 -64.01
CA GLU A 24 -71.16 -93.97 -62.62
C GLU A 24 -69.70 -93.51 -62.54
N VAL A 25 -68.79 -94.16 -63.29
CA VAL A 25 -67.37 -93.77 -63.35
C VAL A 25 -67.21 -92.37 -63.92
N ASN A 26 -67.95 -92.00 -64.97
CA ASN A 26 -67.89 -90.64 -65.53
C ASN A 26 -68.41 -89.59 -64.53
N ALA A 27 -69.50 -89.87 -63.81
CA ALA A 27 -70.01 -88.97 -62.78
C ALA A 27 -68.99 -88.78 -61.65
N TYR A 28 -68.32 -89.86 -61.21
CA TYR A 28 -67.26 -89.80 -60.22
C TYR A 28 -66.06 -88.98 -60.71
N LEU A 29 -65.57 -89.22 -61.94
CA LEU A 29 -64.46 -88.45 -62.53
C LEU A 29 -64.81 -86.96 -62.67
N GLN A 30 -66.07 -86.63 -62.93
CA GLN A 30 -66.52 -85.25 -63.02
C GLN A 30 -66.49 -84.57 -61.64
N SER A 31 -66.99 -85.23 -60.60
CA SER A 31 -66.87 -84.74 -59.21
C SER A 31 -65.42 -84.61 -58.76
N LEU A 32 -64.58 -85.60 -59.08
CA LEU A 32 -63.16 -85.61 -58.76
C LEU A 32 -62.43 -84.47 -59.47
N SER A 33 -62.77 -84.18 -60.73
CA SER A 33 -62.20 -83.06 -61.47
C SER A 33 -62.53 -81.71 -60.83
N GLN A 34 -63.76 -81.53 -60.32
CA GLN A 34 -64.16 -80.30 -59.63
C GLN A 34 -63.44 -80.12 -58.29
N GLU A 35 -63.36 -81.17 -57.47
CA GLU A 35 -62.60 -81.09 -56.20
C GLU A 35 -61.10 -80.89 -56.45
N TRP A 36 -60.55 -81.47 -57.53
CA TRP A 36 -59.15 -81.25 -57.91
C TRP A 36 -58.87 -79.82 -58.36
N GLU A 37 -59.80 -79.21 -59.10
CA GLU A 37 -59.73 -77.80 -59.49
C GLU A 37 -59.80 -76.89 -58.26
N ARG A 38 -60.76 -77.12 -57.37
CA ARG A 38 -60.90 -76.39 -56.10
C ARG A 38 -59.64 -76.50 -55.23
N MET A 39 -59.11 -77.70 -55.06
CA MET A 39 -57.87 -77.91 -54.31
C MET A 39 -56.67 -77.19 -54.95
N GLN A 40 -56.60 -77.13 -56.29
CA GLN A 40 -55.55 -76.38 -56.97
C GLN A 40 -55.66 -74.87 -56.75
N ASP A 41 -56.87 -74.33 -56.76
CA ASP A 41 -57.08 -72.90 -56.53
C ASP A 41 -56.82 -72.51 -55.08
N ASP A 42 -57.27 -73.33 -54.12
CA ASP A 42 -56.94 -73.17 -52.70
C ASP A 42 -55.41 -73.21 -52.49
N ALA A 43 -54.71 -74.14 -53.13
CA ALA A 43 -53.25 -74.24 -53.05
C ALA A 43 -52.54 -73.00 -53.64
N LYS A 44 -53.05 -72.44 -54.75
CA LYS A 44 -52.52 -71.18 -55.30
C LYS A 44 -52.77 -70.02 -54.35
N GLU A 45 -53.97 -69.89 -53.81
CA GLU A 45 -54.33 -68.82 -52.88
C GLU A 45 -53.46 -68.88 -51.61
N MET A 46 -53.31 -70.07 -51.02
CA MET A 46 -52.46 -70.27 -49.85
C MET A 46 -51.00 -69.96 -50.16
N LYS A 47 -50.50 -70.32 -51.35
CA LYS A 47 -49.13 -69.97 -51.76
C LYS A 47 -48.95 -68.46 -51.88
N ILE A 48 -49.91 -67.74 -52.45
CA ILE A 48 -49.86 -66.27 -52.56
C ILE A 48 -49.85 -65.64 -51.16
N LYS A 49 -50.71 -66.10 -50.25
CA LYS A 49 -50.75 -65.61 -48.86
C LYS A 49 -49.46 -65.91 -48.10
N TYR A 50 -48.90 -67.11 -48.29
CA TYR A 50 -47.61 -67.50 -47.71
C TYR A 50 -46.48 -66.59 -48.18
N GLU A 51 -46.37 -66.37 -49.50
CA GLU A 51 -45.34 -65.48 -50.04
C GLU A 51 -45.53 -64.02 -49.58
N ALA A 52 -46.77 -63.55 -49.44
CA ALA A 52 -47.04 -62.20 -48.92
C ALA A 52 -46.64 -62.05 -47.45
N THR A 53 -46.97 -63.06 -46.62
CA THR A 53 -46.62 -63.05 -45.19
C THR A 53 -45.11 -63.19 -44.97
N GLU A 54 -44.42 -64.05 -45.74
CA GLU A 54 -42.96 -64.15 -45.70
C GLU A 54 -42.28 -62.82 -46.05
N ARG A 55 -42.77 -62.10 -47.06
CA ARG A 55 -42.24 -60.76 -47.39
C ARG A 55 -42.44 -59.76 -46.25
N GLU A 56 -43.59 -59.77 -45.60
CA GLU A 56 -43.86 -58.87 -44.47
C GLU A 56 -42.97 -59.20 -43.26
N VAL A 57 -42.79 -60.49 -42.95
CA VAL A 57 -41.87 -60.94 -41.89
C VAL A 57 -40.43 -60.49 -42.19
N ALA A 58 -39.98 -60.63 -43.44
CA ALA A 58 -38.64 -60.19 -43.83
C ALA A 58 -38.46 -58.68 -43.64
N LYS A 59 -39.46 -57.88 -44.03
CA LYS A 59 -39.46 -56.43 -43.84
C LYS A 59 -39.44 -56.04 -42.35
N LEU A 60 -40.26 -56.70 -41.53
CA LEU A 60 -40.29 -56.45 -40.09
C LEU A 60 -38.95 -56.77 -39.43
N ARG A 61 -38.27 -57.86 -39.83
CA ARG A 61 -36.93 -58.20 -39.35
C ARG A 61 -35.87 -57.16 -39.76
N GLU A 62 -35.98 -56.60 -40.96
CA GLU A 62 -35.07 -55.53 -41.40
C GLU A 62 -35.28 -54.24 -40.58
N VAL A 63 -36.53 -53.89 -40.30
CA VAL A 63 -36.88 -52.75 -39.44
C VAL A 63 -36.39 -52.98 -38.00
N GLU A 64 -36.61 -54.16 -37.45
CA GLU A 64 -36.13 -54.54 -36.10
C GLU A 64 -34.61 -54.46 -36.01
N SER A 65 -33.89 -54.99 -36.99
CA SER A 65 -32.42 -54.93 -37.06
C SER A 65 -31.92 -53.48 -37.12
N SER A 66 -32.59 -52.64 -37.91
CA SER A 66 -32.26 -51.21 -38.02
C SER A 66 -32.51 -50.48 -36.71
N LEU A 67 -33.68 -50.72 -36.08
CA LEU A 67 -34.03 -50.12 -34.80
C LEU A 67 -33.05 -50.51 -33.70
N TYR A 68 -32.67 -51.80 -33.64
CA TYR A 68 -31.69 -52.29 -32.67
C TYR A 68 -30.32 -51.64 -32.84
N LYS A 69 -29.85 -51.48 -34.09
CA LYS A 69 -28.59 -50.78 -34.39
C LYS A 69 -28.66 -49.31 -33.96
N THR A 70 -29.76 -48.63 -34.22
CA THR A 70 -29.95 -47.23 -33.81
C THR A 70 -29.99 -47.10 -32.30
N LEU A 71 -30.73 -47.97 -31.61
CA LEU A 71 -30.82 -47.97 -30.14
C LEU A 71 -29.45 -48.22 -29.51
N LYS A 72 -28.72 -49.22 -30.00
CA LYS A 72 -27.37 -49.51 -29.51
C LYS A 72 -26.40 -48.36 -29.75
N THR A 73 -26.44 -47.75 -30.95
CA THR A 73 -25.62 -46.56 -31.24
C THR A 73 -25.96 -45.40 -30.31
N ALA A 74 -27.25 -45.19 -30.01
CA ALA A 74 -27.69 -44.15 -29.08
C ALA A 74 -27.20 -44.42 -27.64
N GLU A 75 -27.26 -45.67 -27.18
CA GLU A 75 -26.73 -46.10 -25.88
C GLU A 75 -25.22 -45.89 -25.80
N ASP A 76 -24.46 -46.39 -26.78
CA ASP A 76 -23.00 -46.25 -26.86
C ASP A 76 -22.59 -44.76 -26.91
N THR A 77 -23.33 -43.94 -27.67
CA THR A 77 -23.11 -42.48 -27.74
C THR A 77 -23.41 -41.82 -26.40
N GLY A 78 -24.50 -42.19 -25.73
CA GLY A 78 -24.85 -41.68 -24.41
C GLY A 78 -23.76 -42.00 -23.37
N ALA A 79 -23.28 -43.24 -23.35
CA ALA A 79 -22.18 -43.65 -22.47
C ALA A 79 -20.89 -42.88 -22.77
N HIS A 80 -20.54 -42.70 -24.05
CA HIS A 80 -19.37 -41.93 -24.46
C HIS A 80 -19.47 -40.45 -24.04
N VAL A 81 -20.64 -39.83 -24.19
CA VAL A 81 -20.86 -38.43 -23.77
C VAL A 81 -20.68 -38.29 -22.27
N ILE A 82 -21.20 -39.24 -21.47
CA ILE A 82 -21.04 -39.22 -20.01
C ILE A 82 -19.57 -39.39 -19.61
N ASP A 83 -18.84 -40.35 -20.19
CA ASP A 83 -17.41 -40.56 -19.93
C ASP A 83 -16.57 -39.33 -20.30
N GLN A 84 -16.84 -38.73 -21.47
CA GLN A 84 -16.17 -37.52 -21.89
C GLN A 84 -16.47 -36.34 -20.96
N ALA A 85 -17.73 -36.15 -20.55
CA ALA A 85 -18.11 -35.10 -19.61
C ALA A 85 -17.41 -35.26 -18.26
N ASN A 86 -17.31 -36.50 -17.74
CA ASN A 86 -16.60 -36.79 -16.50
C ASN A 86 -15.11 -36.48 -16.61
N LYS A 87 -14.44 -36.91 -17.70
CA LYS A 87 -13.03 -36.59 -17.95
C LYS A 87 -12.79 -35.09 -18.07
N THR A 88 -13.65 -34.39 -18.80
CA THR A 88 -13.55 -32.92 -18.93
C THR A 88 -13.77 -32.23 -17.57
N ALA A 89 -14.72 -32.68 -16.76
CA ALA A 89 -14.95 -32.15 -15.42
C ALA A 89 -13.74 -32.36 -14.51
N GLU A 90 -13.13 -33.55 -14.52
CA GLU A 90 -11.91 -33.84 -13.76
C GLU A 90 -10.74 -32.94 -14.19
N LEU A 91 -10.55 -32.75 -15.50
CA LEU A 91 -9.53 -31.84 -16.02
C LEU A 91 -9.77 -30.39 -15.59
N ILE A 92 -11.01 -29.91 -15.67
CA ILE A 92 -11.38 -28.55 -15.22
C ILE A 92 -11.09 -28.39 -13.72
N LEU A 93 -11.47 -29.37 -12.89
CA LEU A 93 -11.20 -29.34 -11.45
C LEU A 93 -9.70 -29.30 -11.17
N ARG A 94 -8.92 -30.13 -11.85
CA ARG A 94 -7.46 -30.16 -11.71
C ARG A 94 -6.81 -28.84 -12.13
N GLU A 95 -7.25 -28.28 -13.26
CA GLU A 95 -6.75 -26.99 -13.74
C GLU A 95 -7.11 -25.85 -12.78
N ALA A 96 -8.35 -25.83 -12.29
CA ALA A 96 -8.82 -24.85 -11.31
C ALA A 96 -8.00 -24.93 -10.01
N GLN A 97 -7.70 -26.14 -9.54
CA GLN A 97 -6.88 -26.36 -8.35
C GLN A 97 -5.44 -25.88 -8.56
N MET A 98 -4.82 -26.22 -9.70
CA MET A 98 -3.48 -25.73 -10.04
C MET A 98 -3.43 -24.20 -10.14
N LYS A 99 -4.45 -23.57 -10.74
CA LYS A 99 -4.56 -22.11 -10.80
C LYS A 99 -4.73 -21.48 -9.43
N ALA A 100 -5.56 -22.07 -8.57
CA ALA A 100 -5.76 -21.61 -7.20
C ALA A 100 -4.47 -21.71 -6.39
N ASP A 101 -3.76 -22.84 -6.47
CA ASP A 101 -2.48 -23.04 -5.78
C ASP A 101 -1.42 -22.05 -6.27
N SER A 102 -1.34 -21.82 -7.59
CA SER A 102 -0.44 -20.83 -8.19
C SER A 102 -0.74 -19.42 -7.68
N MET A 103 -2.02 -19.01 -7.69
CA MET A 103 -2.46 -17.70 -7.20
C MET A 103 -2.16 -17.52 -5.71
N LEU A 104 -2.40 -18.55 -4.91
CA LEU A 104 -2.14 -18.54 -3.47
C LEU A 104 -0.63 -18.43 -3.20
N ASN A 105 0.20 -19.16 -3.95
CA ASN A 105 1.64 -19.07 -3.85
C ASN A 105 2.18 -17.68 -4.26
N GLU A 106 1.65 -17.11 -5.35
CA GLU A 106 1.99 -15.75 -5.78
C GLU A 106 1.61 -14.72 -4.71
N ALA A 107 0.40 -14.82 -4.14
CA ALA A 107 -0.05 -13.94 -3.06
C ALA A 107 0.82 -14.08 -1.81
N LYS A 108 1.20 -15.30 -1.41
CA LYS A 108 2.11 -15.55 -0.29
C LYS A 108 3.48 -14.93 -0.54
N ASN A 109 4.05 -15.10 -1.73
CA ASN A 109 5.34 -14.53 -2.08
C ASN A 109 5.30 -13.00 -2.09
N LYS A 110 4.24 -12.40 -2.65
CA LYS A 110 4.03 -10.95 -2.60
C LYS A 110 3.93 -10.45 -1.16
N ALA A 111 3.10 -11.09 -0.33
CA ALA A 111 2.95 -10.72 1.07
C ALA A 111 4.28 -10.81 1.84
N LYS A 112 5.04 -11.90 1.64
CA LYS A 112 6.36 -12.08 2.23
C LYS A 112 7.32 -10.97 1.80
N ASN A 113 7.41 -10.68 0.50
CA ASN A 113 8.30 -9.64 -0.01
C ASN A 113 7.93 -8.26 0.54
N THR A 114 6.63 -7.93 0.62
CA THR A 114 6.17 -6.66 1.21
C THR A 114 6.53 -6.54 2.69
N ILE A 115 6.40 -7.63 3.47
CA ILE A 115 6.81 -7.64 4.88
C ILE A 115 8.32 -7.43 4.98
N GLU A 116 9.12 -8.18 4.22
CA GLU A 116 10.58 -8.07 4.23
C GLU A 116 11.06 -6.66 3.81
N GLU A 117 10.44 -6.07 2.79
CA GLU A 117 10.70 -4.70 2.34
C GLU A 117 10.34 -3.68 3.42
N SER A 118 9.18 -3.83 4.05
CA SER A 118 8.74 -2.94 5.14
C SER A 118 9.67 -3.02 6.36
N GLU A 119 10.10 -4.22 6.73
CA GLU A 119 11.07 -4.41 7.81
C GLU A 119 12.43 -3.80 7.47
N PHE A 120 12.88 -3.95 6.23
CA PHE A 120 14.12 -3.35 5.75
C PHE A 120 14.07 -1.81 5.81
N ILE A 121 13.01 -1.21 5.27
CA ILE A 121 12.79 0.24 5.31
C ILE A 121 12.72 0.74 6.76
N SER A 122 12.00 0.03 7.62
CA SER A 122 11.86 0.40 9.04
C SER A 122 13.21 0.40 9.76
N LYS A 123 14.04 -0.63 9.53
CA LYS A 123 15.41 -0.69 10.09
C LYS A 123 16.27 0.44 9.56
N GLN A 124 16.21 0.73 8.27
CA GLN A 124 16.95 1.83 7.66
C GLN A 124 16.52 3.19 8.25
N MET A 125 15.22 3.40 8.44
CA MET A 125 14.68 4.60 9.07
C MET A 125 15.15 4.77 10.52
N LEU A 126 15.22 3.69 11.30
CA LEU A 126 15.74 3.74 12.67
C LEU A 126 17.22 4.14 12.71
N VAL A 127 18.05 3.56 11.83
CA VAL A 127 19.48 3.90 11.73
C VAL A 127 19.64 5.38 11.34
N GLU A 128 18.89 5.84 10.33
CA GLU A 128 18.92 7.24 9.91
C GLU A 128 18.45 8.19 11.03
N MET A 129 17.42 7.80 11.78
CA MET A 129 16.94 8.58 12.91
C MET A 129 17.98 8.67 14.04
N GLU A 130 18.68 7.58 14.34
CA GLU A 130 19.77 7.57 15.32
C GLU A 130 20.90 8.52 14.91
N GLU A 131 21.31 8.50 13.64
CA GLU A 131 22.33 9.40 13.10
C GLU A 131 21.90 10.87 13.15
N ARG A 132 20.64 11.16 12.80
CA ARG A 132 20.05 12.50 12.93
C ARG A 132 20.02 12.97 14.39
N LEU A 133 19.63 12.11 15.33
CA LEU A 133 19.61 12.44 16.76
C LEU A 133 21.02 12.71 17.30
N LYS A 134 22.01 11.90 16.89
CA LYS A 134 23.41 12.12 17.24
C LYS A 134 23.93 13.46 16.72
N THR A 135 23.63 13.77 15.47
CA THR A 135 23.99 15.05 14.82
C THR A 135 23.32 16.23 15.53
N LEU A 136 22.03 16.11 15.87
CA LEU A 136 21.30 17.12 16.63
C LEU A 136 21.90 17.34 18.03
N GLY A 137 22.28 16.26 18.72
CA GLY A 137 22.97 16.34 20.01
C GLY A 137 24.33 17.05 19.92
N GLN A 138 25.09 16.80 18.84
CA GLN A 138 26.33 17.54 18.56
C GLN A 138 26.07 19.03 18.33
N HIS A 139 25.04 19.37 17.54
CA HIS A 139 24.64 20.76 17.32
C HIS A 139 24.27 21.46 18.63
N TYR A 140 23.52 20.79 19.50
CA TYR A 140 23.16 21.33 20.82
C TYR A 140 24.40 21.63 21.67
N LYS A 141 25.36 20.70 21.71
CA LYS A 141 26.62 20.89 22.46
C LYS A 141 27.45 22.07 21.92
N THR A 142 27.54 22.21 20.60
CA THR A 142 28.22 23.35 19.98
C THR A 142 27.52 24.68 20.31
N LEU A 143 26.18 24.69 20.33
CA LEU A 143 25.41 25.87 20.70
C LEU A 143 25.62 26.25 22.17
N GLU A 144 25.71 25.27 23.07
CA GLU A 144 26.02 25.48 24.48
C GLU A 144 27.42 26.09 24.67
N LEU A 145 28.42 25.57 23.94
CA LEU A 145 29.76 26.17 23.93
C LEU A 145 29.75 27.62 23.41
N HIS A 146 28.98 27.91 22.35
CA HIS A 146 28.82 29.29 21.86
C HIS A 146 28.17 30.20 22.92
N LYS A 147 27.15 29.72 23.63
CA LYS A 147 26.53 30.44 24.75
C LYS A 147 27.56 30.77 25.83
N ASP A 148 28.37 29.79 26.24
CA ASP A 148 29.36 29.97 27.31
C ASP A 148 30.48 30.92 26.89
N ASN A 149 30.94 30.81 25.64
CA ASN A 149 31.92 31.74 25.07
C ASN A 149 31.38 33.18 25.04
N LEU A 150 30.14 33.38 24.57
CA LEU A 150 29.50 34.70 24.55
C LEU A 150 29.37 35.28 25.97
N LEU A 151 28.98 34.46 26.94
CA LEU A 151 28.87 34.89 28.33
C LEU A 151 30.24 35.29 28.91
N SER A 152 31.30 34.54 28.58
CA SER A 152 32.68 34.89 28.96
C SER A 152 33.13 36.20 28.31
N ASP A 153 32.85 36.40 27.03
CA ASP A 153 33.16 37.64 26.32
C ASP A 153 32.42 38.85 26.90
N MET A 154 31.14 38.68 27.24
CA MET A 154 30.36 39.73 27.92
C MET A 154 30.91 40.07 29.29
N LYS A 155 31.33 39.07 30.09
CA LYS A 155 32.01 39.30 31.38
C LYS A 155 33.32 40.06 31.20
N ARG A 156 34.12 39.70 30.20
CA ARG A 156 35.38 40.39 29.88
C ARG A 156 35.14 41.83 29.45
N LEU A 157 34.19 42.08 28.56
CA LEU A 157 33.82 43.44 28.13
C LEU A 157 33.31 44.29 29.29
N ALA A 158 32.50 43.69 30.19
CA ALA A 158 32.04 44.37 31.39
C ALA A 158 33.20 44.76 32.31
N ALA A 159 34.15 43.84 32.56
CA ALA A 159 35.34 44.11 33.35
C ALA A 159 36.21 45.21 32.73
N GLU A 160 36.50 45.14 31.42
CA GLU A 160 37.25 46.18 30.71
C GLU A 160 36.56 47.55 30.78
N THR A 161 35.23 47.57 30.74
CA THR A 161 34.44 48.81 30.86
C THR A 161 34.52 49.38 32.26
N ILE A 162 34.42 48.54 33.30
CA ILE A 162 34.62 48.94 34.70
C ILE A 162 36.02 49.53 34.89
N ASP A 163 37.06 48.85 34.41
CA ASP A 163 38.45 49.32 34.48
C ASP A 163 38.67 50.66 33.76
N ARG A 164 37.98 50.90 32.64
CA ARG A 164 38.01 52.21 31.96
C ARG A 164 37.32 53.30 32.78
N VAL A 165 36.16 53.00 33.37
CA VAL A 165 35.43 53.95 34.23
C VAL A 165 36.27 54.30 35.46
N ASP A 166 36.92 53.32 36.10
CA ASP A 166 37.75 53.56 37.28
C ASP A 166 39.02 54.36 36.93
N ARG A 167 39.65 54.09 35.79
CA ARG A 167 40.75 54.95 35.28
C ARG A 167 40.29 56.38 35.02
N ALA A 168 39.12 56.57 34.39
CA ALA A 168 38.56 57.90 34.15
C ALA A 168 38.22 58.64 35.46
N LYS A 169 37.66 57.94 36.45
CA LYS A 169 37.43 58.49 37.79
C LYS A 169 38.73 58.88 38.49
N THR A 170 39.76 58.04 38.40
CA THR A 170 41.07 58.33 39.01
C THR A 170 41.71 59.55 38.37
N ALA A 171 41.74 59.62 37.03
CA ALA A 171 42.22 60.78 36.29
C ALA A 171 41.44 62.07 36.61
N ALA A 172 40.11 61.97 36.82
CA ALA A 172 39.29 63.10 37.24
C ALA A 172 39.55 63.53 38.69
N ARG A 173 40.00 62.62 39.56
CA ARG A 173 40.32 62.91 40.96
C ARG A 173 41.64 63.66 41.12
N ASP A 174 42.60 63.40 40.22
CA ASP A 174 43.90 64.10 40.16
C ASP A 174 43.81 65.46 39.46
N PHE A 175 42.66 65.79 38.84
CA PHE A 175 42.41 67.07 38.21
C PHE A 175 41.73 68.03 39.19
N ASP A 176 42.50 68.93 39.80
CA ASP A 176 41.99 70.04 40.61
C ASP A 176 41.79 71.30 39.74
N PRO A 177 40.54 71.66 39.39
CA PRO A 177 40.25 72.78 38.49
C PRO A 177 40.73 74.13 39.06
N ASP A 178 40.71 74.30 40.37
CA ASP A 178 41.07 75.56 41.03
C ASP A 178 42.59 75.74 41.09
N GLN A 179 43.33 74.64 41.28
CA GLN A 179 44.79 74.66 41.27
C GLN A 179 45.34 74.94 39.86
N HIS A 180 44.74 74.34 38.83
CA HIS A 180 45.09 74.62 37.44
C HIS A 180 44.69 76.03 36.99
N LEU A 181 43.55 76.55 37.46
CA LEU A 181 43.13 77.94 37.22
C LEU A 181 44.08 78.95 37.89
N ALA A 182 44.56 78.65 39.10
CA ALA A 182 45.52 79.48 39.81
C ALA A 182 46.88 79.53 39.09
N LEU A 183 47.38 78.39 38.60
CA LEU A 183 48.60 78.32 37.79
C LEU A 183 48.46 79.10 36.47
N ALA A 184 47.33 78.96 35.77
CA ALA A 184 47.05 79.72 34.55
C ALA A 184 46.94 81.24 34.80
N LYS A 185 46.32 81.65 35.92
CA LYS A 185 46.27 83.07 36.35
C LYS A 185 47.67 83.60 36.73
N ARG A 186 48.53 82.76 37.31
CA ARG A 186 49.91 83.14 37.67
C ARG A 186 50.80 83.33 36.44
N GLU A 187 50.73 82.40 35.49
CA GLU A 187 51.44 82.46 34.21
C GLU A 187 50.99 83.67 33.37
N THR A 188 49.69 83.92 33.27
CA THR A 188 49.16 85.12 32.57
C THR A 188 49.57 86.43 33.25
N LYS A 189 49.58 86.49 34.58
CA LYS A 189 50.06 87.67 35.31
C LYS A 189 51.56 87.95 35.10
N LYS A 190 52.38 86.90 34.96
CA LYS A 190 53.80 87.02 34.59
C LYS A 190 54.01 87.52 33.15
N ALA A 191 53.12 87.13 32.22
CA ALA A 191 53.20 87.56 30.83
C ALA A 191 52.72 89.01 30.58
N LEU A 192 51.79 89.53 31.39
CA LEU A 192 51.18 90.86 31.22
C LEU A 192 51.98 92.02 31.85
N PHE A 193 52.88 91.79 32.82
CA PHE A 193 53.66 92.86 33.48
C PHE A 193 55.13 92.46 33.74
N PRO A 194 56.05 92.70 32.78
CA PRO A 194 57.43 92.19 32.84
C PRO A 194 58.39 92.87 33.84
N ASN A 195 58.06 94.04 34.39
CA ASN A 195 58.98 94.87 35.21
C ASN A 195 58.44 95.30 36.60
N ALA A 196 57.44 94.60 37.16
CA ALA A 196 56.83 94.99 38.44
C ALA A 196 57.63 94.60 39.71
N GLU A 197 58.76 93.90 39.59
CA GLU A 197 59.59 93.50 40.74
C GLU A 197 60.63 94.57 41.14
N VAL A 198 60.91 95.59 40.31
CA VAL A 198 61.91 96.63 40.61
C VAL A 198 61.39 97.75 41.54
N GLU A 199 60.08 97.90 41.71
CA GLU A 199 59.50 98.95 42.59
C GLU A 199 59.29 98.53 44.06
N ARG A 200 59.37 97.23 44.38
CA ARG A 200 59.16 96.74 45.76
C ARG A 200 60.42 96.70 46.61
N GLU A 201 61.61 96.70 46.01
CA GLU A 201 62.88 96.69 46.75
C GLU A 201 63.33 98.07 47.23
N ILE A 202 62.88 99.18 46.63
CA ILE A 202 63.29 100.54 47.03
C ILE A 202 62.47 101.08 48.22
N LYS A 203 61.25 100.59 48.45
CA LYS A 203 60.39 101.11 49.54
C LYS A 203 60.58 100.46 50.91
N ASN A 204 61.29 99.33 51.00
CA ASN A 204 61.44 98.57 52.26
C ASN A 204 62.75 98.86 53.03
N ALA A 205 63.58 99.81 52.59
CA ALA A 205 64.88 100.09 53.21
C ALA A 205 64.88 101.14 54.33
N MET A 206 63.75 101.75 54.70
CA MET A 206 63.72 102.77 55.77
C MET A 206 62.44 102.70 56.63
N ALA A 207 62.49 101.97 57.75
CA ALA A 207 62.00 102.38 59.08
C ALA A 207 61.75 101.17 60.03
N LEU A 208 62.42 101.19 61.18
CA LEU A 208 62.14 100.46 62.43
C LEU A 208 61.37 101.41 63.40
N PRO A 209 61.00 101.02 64.64
CA PRO A 209 60.55 99.73 65.22
C PRO A 209 59.26 99.89 66.09
N THR A 210 58.56 98.81 66.51
CA THR A 210 58.12 98.58 67.92
C THR A 210 57.32 97.28 68.16
N GLN A 211 57.74 96.61 69.25
CA GLN A 211 57.16 95.72 70.27
C GLN A 211 55.76 95.03 70.20
N PRO A 212 55.57 93.92 70.97
CA PRO A 212 54.54 92.89 70.78
C PRO A 212 53.52 92.77 71.94
N VAL A 213 52.32 92.19 71.70
CA VAL A 213 51.41 91.70 72.77
C VAL A 213 50.64 90.45 72.33
N VAL A 214 50.37 89.61 73.34
CA VAL A 214 49.91 88.21 73.40
C VAL A 214 48.37 88.10 73.59
N LYS A 215 47.77 86.93 73.26
CA LYS A 215 46.85 86.07 74.08
C LYS A 215 45.52 85.58 73.46
N GLU A 216 45.32 84.26 73.66
CA GLU A 216 44.11 83.49 74.08
C GLU A 216 42.83 83.43 73.21
N VAL A 217 42.40 82.25 72.72
CA VAL A 217 41.52 81.19 73.31
C VAL A 217 40.06 81.30 72.84
N SER A 218 39.51 80.18 72.33
CA SER A 218 38.19 79.57 72.60
C SER A 218 37.48 78.99 71.35
N GLN A 219 36.96 77.76 71.50
CA GLN A 219 35.89 77.13 70.70
C GLN A 219 34.51 77.73 71.14
N PRO A 220 33.28 77.19 70.89
CA PRO A 220 32.83 75.98 70.15
C PRO A 220 31.42 76.11 69.45
N VAL A 221 30.83 74.95 69.06
CA VAL A 221 29.38 74.56 69.10
C VAL A 221 28.42 74.86 67.91
N MET A 222 27.89 73.75 67.34
CA MET A 222 26.52 73.41 66.82
C MET A 222 25.87 74.34 65.75
N ALA A 223 24.85 73.97 64.98
CA ALA A 223 23.77 73.00 65.15
C ALA A 223 23.07 72.69 63.80
N SER A 224 22.39 71.54 63.79
CA SER A 224 21.00 71.32 63.36
C SER A 224 20.54 71.55 61.90
N GLU A 225 19.93 70.46 61.39
CA GLU A 225 18.60 70.41 60.74
C GLU A 225 18.51 70.84 59.25
N THR A 226 17.75 70.20 58.34
CA THR A 226 16.73 69.15 58.37
C THR A 226 16.47 68.64 56.93
N LYS A 227 15.99 67.38 56.80
CA LYS A 227 14.94 66.84 55.86
C LYS A 227 15.05 67.14 54.34
N VAL A 228 14.84 66.20 53.40
CA VAL A 228 13.73 65.23 53.17
C VAL A 228 14.29 64.11 52.25
N GLN A 229 14.29 62.82 52.65
CA GLN A 229 13.34 61.75 52.22
C GLN A 229 13.19 61.61 50.68
N LYS A 230 13.49 60.46 50.06
CA LYS A 230 12.86 59.16 50.28
C LYS A 230 13.83 57.99 50.05
N SER A 231 13.73 57.00 50.91
CA SER A 231 14.20 55.64 50.72
C SER A 231 13.03 54.70 51.03
N PHE A 232 13.14 53.45 50.58
CA PHE A 232 12.46 52.26 51.11
C PHE A 232 10.94 52.20 50.89
N PHE A 233 10.27 51.11 50.54
CA PHE A 233 10.58 49.69 50.32
C PHE A 233 9.27 49.12 49.71
N ASP A 234 9.35 48.20 48.76
CA ASP A 234 8.88 46.81 48.92
C ASP A 234 7.50 46.58 48.27
N ASP A 235 7.12 45.30 48.18
CA ASP A 235 5.78 44.76 47.88
C ASP A 235 5.47 44.56 46.36
N ILE A 236 5.16 43.37 45.81
CA ILE A 236 4.69 42.07 46.32
C ILE A 236 4.89 40.97 45.24
N GLN A 237 4.98 39.71 45.73
CA GLN A 237 4.68 38.39 45.14
C GLN A 237 4.23 38.27 43.68
#